data_AF-A0A2V9JAB3-F1
#
_entry.id   AF-A0A2V9JAB3-F1
#
_cell.length_a   1.000
_cell.length_b   1.000
_cell.length_c   1.000
_cell.angle_alpha   90.00
_cell.angle_beta   90.00
_cell.angle_gamma   90.00
#
_symmetry.space_group_name_H-M   'P 1'
#
loop_
_entity.id
_entity.type
_entity.pdbx_description
1 polymer ?
#
loop_
_entity_poly.entity_id
_entity_poly.type
_entity_poly.pdbx_seq_one_letter_code
_entity_poly.pdbx_strand_id
1 'polypeptide(L)'
;MGFSLDWTRRTFLQSVGAAVPTVKLMLSPAIPGAAGSGGWPNELDSIKFTPVDLGNHFTASPSDFGPRERAKGLSSESAQDGFIRTRAGKQTLRGIPFLLGPEGVQKRSWVVLSKRKNAWVTESVEIPLNRKAGFICLAQFNDWDSNETPPPDEEVEEKVGQHLANVVMNFEDGSQELQPIRRRFEVNSPSTEWGHLSFASLAHVADRPGRLTDLLPNAMGWGDLQQSVLDNSYSAPALWICAIANPHPDRIVKTLRLQAVSDDPVVVCGLTLFRGRENPPRYERLTLYRITLPEPVVGQQDRWTVDVDLGVVARTWLPTRFAPESWLASSDAGLGARVEPISGGRYLYAELTASSGATLWLRDTKLGKEYAFDLRQDLAGRELKPRDSSASGTRIEILEREKVWLHGQVVDSA
;
A
#
# COMPACT_ATOMS: atom_id res chain seq x y z
N MET A 1 47.21 19.02 21.26
CA MET A 1 46.23 18.97 22.36
C MET A 1 45.53 17.62 22.27
N GLY A 2 45.68 16.79 23.29
CA GLY A 2 45.26 15.39 23.26
C GLY A 2 43.74 15.23 23.38
N PHE A 3 43.18 14.34 22.57
CA PHE A 3 41.83 13.82 22.77
C PHE A 3 41.93 12.61 23.70
N SER A 4 41.47 12.77 24.94
CA SER A 4 41.22 11.67 25.85
C SER A 4 39.99 10.89 25.35
N LEU A 5 40.18 9.60 25.04
CA LEU A 5 39.14 8.67 24.59
C LEU A 5 38.37 8.14 25.80
N ASP A 6 37.39 8.91 26.28
CA ASP A 6 36.48 8.47 27.35
C ASP A 6 35.25 7.76 26.73
N TRP A 7 35.40 6.46 26.44
CA TRP A 7 34.33 5.60 25.93
C TRP A 7 33.39 5.13 27.05
N THR A 8 32.67 6.06 27.66
CA THR A 8 31.57 5.68 28.55
C THR A 8 30.29 5.41 27.73
N ARG A 9 29.46 4.47 28.18
CA ARG A 9 28.13 4.18 27.59
C ARG A 9 27.27 5.46 27.48
N ARG A 10 27.48 6.42 28.37
CA ARG A 10 26.82 7.74 28.37
C ARG A 10 27.30 8.62 27.22
N THR A 11 28.61 8.70 26.99
CA THR A 11 29.20 9.47 25.89
C THR A 11 28.78 8.90 24.52
N PHE A 12 28.70 7.56 24.41
CA PHE A 12 28.18 6.88 23.22
C PHE A 12 26.70 7.18 22.97
N LEU A 13 25.84 7.07 23.99
CA LEU A 13 24.41 7.40 23.83
C LEU A 13 24.17 8.88 23.51
N GLN A 14 25.00 9.79 24.03
CA GLN A 14 24.93 11.21 23.72
C GLN A 14 25.41 11.55 22.30
N SER A 15 26.46 10.90 21.80
CA SER A 15 26.95 11.11 20.43
C SER A 15 26.03 10.50 19.37
N VAL A 16 25.39 9.38 19.66
CA VAL A 16 24.46 8.70 18.75
C VAL A 16 23.05 9.33 18.80
N GLY A 17 22.64 9.84 19.97
CA GLY A 17 21.30 10.42 20.18
C GLY A 17 21.11 11.86 19.67
N ALA A 18 22.18 12.63 19.43
CA ALA A 18 22.07 14.06 19.15
C ALA A 18 22.21 14.48 17.67
N ALA A 19 22.75 13.65 16.77
CA ALA A 19 23.12 14.16 15.44
C ALA A 19 23.02 13.20 14.24
N VAL A 20 22.67 11.93 14.40
CA VAL A 20 22.86 10.94 13.30
C VAL A 20 21.59 10.29 12.73
N PRO A 21 20.46 10.09 13.44
CA PRO A 21 19.33 9.39 12.83
C PRO A 21 18.78 10.13 11.60
N THR A 22 18.61 11.45 11.72
CA THR A 22 17.95 12.28 10.68
C THR A 22 18.82 12.47 9.44
N VAL A 23 20.12 12.72 9.61
CA VAL A 23 21.04 12.97 8.48
C VAL A 23 21.31 11.69 7.69
N LYS A 24 21.35 10.52 8.36
CA LYS A 24 21.52 9.24 7.67
C LYS A 24 20.23 8.78 6.96
N LEU A 25 19.06 9.14 7.49
CA LEU A 25 17.78 8.93 6.80
C LEU A 25 17.67 9.78 5.52
N MET A 26 18.21 11.00 5.54
CA MET A 26 18.25 11.92 4.38
C MET A 26 19.26 11.50 3.29
N LEU A 27 20.36 10.84 3.67
CA LEU A 27 21.45 10.49 2.74
C LEU A 27 21.44 9.02 2.26
N SER A 28 20.47 8.21 2.71
CA SER A 28 20.41 6.81 2.30
C SER A 28 19.75 6.67 0.93
N PRO A 29 20.40 6.05 -0.07
CA PRO A 29 19.70 5.68 -1.30
C PRO A 29 18.52 4.77 -0.96
N ALA A 30 17.44 4.88 -1.74
CA ALA A 30 16.25 4.04 -1.57
C ALA A 30 16.67 2.57 -1.46
N ILE A 31 16.46 1.98 -0.29
CA ILE A 31 16.68 0.55 -0.09
C ILE A 31 15.66 -0.15 -1.01
N PRO A 32 16.10 -1.06 -1.92
CA PRO A 32 15.17 -1.85 -2.70
C PRO A 32 14.24 -2.57 -1.71
N GLY A 33 12.95 -2.24 -1.75
CA GLY A 33 11.98 -2.84 -0.84
C GLY A 33 12.11 -4.36 -0.92
N ALA A 34 12.36 -5.00 0.22
CA ALA A 34 12.34 -6.45 0.31
C ALA A 34 10.94 -6.91 -0.11
N ALA A 35 10.85 -7.52 -1.30
CA ALA A 35 9.64 -8.14 -1.82
C ALA A 35 9.26 -9.28 -0.87
N GLY A 36 8.44 -8.96 0.14
CA GLY A 36 7.81 -9.95 1.00
C GLY A 36 6.90 -10.81 0.15
N SER A 37 7.01 -12.12 0.31
CA SER A 37 6.26 -13.17 -0.38
C SER A 37 4.74 -13.19 -0.11
N GLY A 38 4.19 -12.18 0.58
CA GLY A 38 2.76 -11.97 0.76
C GLY A 38 2.20 -11.16 -0.41
N GLY A 39 2.19 -11.74 -1.61
CA GLY A 39 1.51 -11.15 -2.75
C GLY A 39 0.00 -11.12 -2.51
N TRP A 40 -0.64 -10.02 -2.93
CA TRP A 40 -2.10 -10.00 -3.08
C TRP A 40 -2.56 -11.20 -3.91
N PRO A 41 -3.75 -11.76 -3.68
CA PRO A 41 -4.24 -12.92 -4.43
C PRO A 41 -4.06 -12.72 -5.93
N ASN A 42 -3.41 -13.68 -6.61
CA ASN A 42 -3.20 -13.66 -8.06
C ASN A 42 -4.53 -13.72 -8.83
N GLU A 43 -5.58 -14.25 -8.22
CA GLU A 43 -6.94 -14.22 -8.73
C GLU A 43 -7.75 -13.16 -7.97
N LEU A 44 -8.01 -12.07 -8.68
CA LEU A 44 -8.73 -10.92 -8.18
C LEU A 44 -10.23 -11.15 -8.24
N ASP A 45 -10.93 -10.59 -7.26
CA ASP A 45 -12.37 -10.47 -7.24
C ASP A 45 -12.83 -9.52 -8.37
N SER A 46 -12.97 -10.08 -9.59
CA SER A 46 -13.35 -9.37 -10.82
C SER A 46 -14.71 -8.67 -10.74
N ILE A 47 -15.47 -8.88 -9.67
CA ILE A 47 -16.80 -8.34 -9.46
C ILE A 47 -16.75 -6.81 -9.21
N LYS A 48 -15.72 -6.33 -8.49
CA LYS A 48 -15.66 -4.92 -8.05
C LYS A 48 -14.67 -4.04 -8.82
N PHE A 49 -13.73 -4.65 -9.55
CA PHE A 49 -12.74 -3.94 -10.35
C PHE A 49 -12.86 -4.25 -11.83
N THR A 50 -12.59 -3.25 -12.66
CA THR A 50 -12.45 -3.43 -14.11
C THR A 50 -11.20 -2.71 -14.57
N PRO A 51 -10.06 -3.43 -14.68
CA PRO A 51 -8.86 -2.89 -15.31
C PRO A 51 -9.15 -2.48 -16.76
N VAL A 52 -8.63 -1.34 -17.17
CA VAL A 52 -8.78 -0.80 -18.53
C VAL A 52 -7.47 -1.01 -19.28
N ASP A 53 -7.55 -1.61 -20.46
CA ASP A 53 -6.39 -1.76 -21.34
C ASP A 53 -6.09 -0.42 -22.03
N LEU A 54 -4.92 0.14 -21.75
CA LEU A 54 -4.42 1.39 -22.32
C LEU A 54 -3.50 1.16 -23.52
N GLY A 55 -3.32 -0.08 -24.00
CA GLY A 55 -2.37 -0.43 -25.05
C GLY A 55 -2.47 0.43 -26.31
N ASN A 56 -3.68 0.69 -26.79
CA ASN A 56 -3.94 1.53 -27.97
C ASN A 56 -3.77 3.03 -27.71
N HIS A 57 -3.58 3.43 -26.45
CA HIS A 57 -3.45 4.81 -26.01
C HIS A 57 -2.02 5.18 -25.61
N PHE A 58 -1.11 4.22 -25.46
CA PHE A 58 0.28 4.49 -25.09
C PHE A 58 1.01 5.35 -26.15
N THR A 59 1.60 6.44 -25.69
CA THR A 59 2.29 7.44 -26.53
C THR A 59 3.81 7.35 -26.42
N ALA A 60 4.34 6.88 -25.29
CA ALA A 60 5.77 6.88 -25.00
C ALA A 60 6.28 5.57 -24.38
N SER A 61 7.55 5.29 -24.61
CA SER A 61 8.35 4.31 -23.86
C SER A 61 9.22 4.99 -22.78
N PRO A 62 9.86 4.22 -21.88
CA PRO A 62 10.90 4.76 -21.01
C PRO A 62 12.04 5.47 -21.74
N SER A 63 12.45 4.98 -22.92
CA SER A 63 13.50 5.61 -23.73
C SER A 63 13.06 6.93 -24.34
N ASP A 64 11.79 7.06 -24.74
CA ASP A 64 11.22 8.31 -25.26
C ASP A 64 11.23 9.41 -24.19
N PHE A 65 10.84 9.05 -22.95
CA PHE A 65 10.87 9.96 -21.80
C PHE A 65 12.30 10.41 -21.44
N GLY A 66 13.29 9.58 -21.78
CA GLY A 66 14.71 9.88 -21.69
C GLY A 66 15.31 9.64 -20.30
N PRO A 67 16.65 9.73 -20.19
CA PRO A 67 17.35 9.48 -18.94
C PRO A 67 17.15 10.62 -17.94
N ARG A 68 17.26 10.30 -16.65
CA ARG A 68 17.29 11.27 -15.54
C ARG A 68 18.43 10.90 -14.59
N GLU A 69 19.19 11.88 -14.11
CA GLU A 69 20.26 11.61 -13.14
C GLU A 69 19.70 10.98 -11.85
N ARG A 70 18.58 11.51 -11.35
CA ARG A 70 17.88 10.93 -10.19
C ARG A 70 17.39 9.50 -10.41
N ALA A 71 17.11 9.11 -11.67
CA ALA A 71 16.68 7.76 -11.97
C ALA A 71 17.80 6.71 -11.79
N LYS A 72 19.07 7.12 -11.83
CA LYS A 72 20.21 6.21 -11.59
C LYS A 72 20.21 5.59 -10.19
N GLY A 73 19.56 6.24 -9.22
CA GLY A 73 19.41 5.72 -7.87
C GLY A 73 18.24 4.74 -7.67
N LEU A 74 17.42 4.49 -8.69
CA LEU A 74 16.17 3.72 -8.53
C LEU A 74 16.37 2.20 -8.55
N SER A 75 17.36 1.71 -9.31
CA SER A 75 17.65 0.28 -9.47
C SER A 75 19.02 0.09 -10.10
N SER A 76 19.57 -1.13 -10.02
CA SER A 76 20.81 -1.53 -10.68
C SER A 76 20.83 -1.26 -12.18
N GLU A 77 19.71 -1.48 -12.85
CA GLU A 77 19.55 -1.30 -14.29
C GLU A 77 19.44 0.19 -14.63
N SER A 78 18.69 0.95 -13.82
CA SER A 78 18.57 2.40 -14.02
C SER A 78 19.89 3.11 -13.72
N ALA A 79 20.75 2.57 -12.87
CA ALA A 79 22.10 3.09 -12.65
C ALA A 79 22.96 3.09 -13.93
N GLN A 80 22.69 2.19 -14.88
CA GLN A 80 23.48 2.05 -16.10
C GLN A 80 23.08 3.05 -17.19
N ASP A 81 21.79 3.36 -17.32
CA ASP A 81 21.27 4.17 -18.44
C ASP A 81 20.42 5.38 -18.02
N GLY A 82 20.06 5.50 -16.74
CA GLY A 82 19.21 6.57 -16.22
C GLY A 82 17.75 6.49 -16.63
N PHE A 83 17.25 5.38 -17.20
CA PHE A 83 15.83 5.25 -17.54
C PHE A 83 14.97 4.82 -16.36
N ILE A 84 13.78 5.40 -16.25
CA ILE A 84 12.77 5.00 -15.25
C ILE A 84 12.13 3.69 -15.70
N ARG A 85 12.19 2.66 -14.86
CA ARG A 85 11.56 1.36 -15.11
C ARG A 85 10.41 1.12 -14.15
N THR A 86 9.17 1.32 -14.59
CA THR A 86 7.99 1.01 -13.77
C THR A 86 7.64 -0.48 -13.84
N ARG A 87 6.79 -0.94 -12.92
CA ARG A 87 6.15 -2.26 -13.02
C ARG A 87 5.44 -2.40 -14.39
N ALA A 88 5.37 -3.62 -14.92
CA ALA A 88 4.83 -3.92 -16.25
C ALA A 88 3.81 -5.07 -16.22
N GLY A 89 2.97 -5.17 -17.25
CA GLY A 89 1.98 -6.23 -17.41
C GLY A 89 0.86 -6.20 -16.36
N LYS A 90 0.31 -7.38 -16.04
CA LYS A 90 -0.74 -7.52 -15.04
C LYS A 90 -0.14 -7.36 -13.63
N GLN A 91 -0.63 -6.38 -12.88
CA GLN A 91 -0.13 -6.07 -11.54
C GLN A 91 -1.29 -5.84 -10.57
N THR A 92 -1.07 -6.17 -9.30
CA THR A 92 -1.98 -5.79 -8.21
C THR A 92 -1.25 -4.81 -7.30
N LEU A 93 -1.70 -3.56 -7.30
CA LEU A 93 -1.09 -2.45 -6.57
C LEU A 93 -2.04 -2.03 -5.45
N ARG A 94 -1.62 -2.20 -4.19
CA ARG A 94 -2.49 -2.00 -2.98
C ARG A 94 -3.87 -2.69 -3.10
N GLY A 95 -3.90 -3.91 -3.63
CA GLY A 95 -5.14 -4.67 -3.81
C GLY A 95 -6.00 -4.25 -4.99
N ILE A 96 -5.56 -3.25 -5.79
CA ILE A 96 -6.24 -2.81 -7.00
C ILE A 96 -5.53 -3.43 -8.22
N PRO A 97 -6.25 -4.13 -9.10
CA PRO A 97 -5.65 -4.70 -10.30
C PRO A 97 -5.43 -3.66 -11.37
N PHE A 98 -4.32 -3.74 -12.11
CA PHE A 98 -4.00 -2.89 -13.25
C PHE A 98 -3.46 -3.72 -14.42
N LEU A 99 -3.77 -3.26 -15.63
CA LEU A 99 -3.10 -3.68 -16.87
C LEU A 99 -2.09 -2.60 -17.23
N LEU A 100 -0.83 -2.80 -16.84
CA LEU A 100 0.26 -1.88 -17.17
C LEU A 100 0.87 -2.24 -18.53
N GLY A 101 1.60 -1.29 -19.11
CA GLY A 101 2.30 -1.50 -20.37
C GLY A 101 3.34 -2.63 -20.33
N PRO A 102 3.83 -3.05 -21.51
CA PRO A 102 4.80 -4.14 -21.62
C PRO A 102 6.13 -3.79 -20.95
N GLU A 103 6.87 -4.84 -20.59
CA GLU A 103 8.22 -4.71 -20.06
C GLU A 103 9.22 -4.25 -21.15
N GLY A 104 10.22 -3.49 -20.73
CA GLY A 104 11.31 -3.01 -21.56
C GLY A 104 11.29 -1.50 -21.79
N VAL A 105 12.45 -0.95 -22.14
CA VAL A 105 12.64 0.51 -22.27
C VAL A 105 12.26 1.07 -23.65
N GLN A 106 12.15 0.21 -24.67
CA GLN A 106 11.89 0.62 -26.06
C GLN A 106 10.41 0.49 -26.47
N LYS A 107 9.62 -0.25 -25.69
CA LYS A 107 8.20 -0.46 -26.00
C LYS A 107 7.38 0.66 -25.38
N ARG A 108 6.37 1.15 -26.13
CA ARG A 108 5.43 2.12 -25.60
C ARG A 108 4.60 1.46 -24.49
N SER A 109 4.67 2.07 -23.31
CA SER A 109 4.06 1.53 -22.09
C SER A 109 3.28 2.58 -21.31
N TRP A 110 3.34 3.84 -21.73
CA TRP A 110 2.80 4.97 -20.97
C TRP A 110 1.99 5.91 -21.85
N VAL A 111 0.96 6.51 -21.26
CA VAL A 111 0.31 7.73 -21.79
C VAL A 111 1.02 8.92 -21.14
N VAL A 112 1.67 9.78 -21.94
CA VAL A 112 2.33 10.98 -21.40
C VAL A 112 1.59 12.24 -21.80
N LEU A 113 1.11 12.97 -20.80
CA LEU A 113 0.34 14.20 -20.95
C LEU A 113 1.23 15.42 -20.69
N SER A 114 1.34 16.31 -21.66
CA SER A 114 2.05 17.59 -21.53
C SER A 114 1.59 18.56 -22.63
N LYS A 115 1.64 19.87 -22.36
CA LYS A 115 1.49 20.93 -23.37
C LYS A 115 2.74 21.19 -24.21
N ARG A 116 3.89 20.66 -23.79
CA ARG A 116 5.12 20.74 -24.56
C ARG A 116 4.96 19.93 -25.85
N LYS A 117 5.26 20.53 -27.00
CA LYS A 117 5.19 19.80 -28.28
C LYS A 117 6.34 18.80 -28.41
N ASN A 118 6.02 17.51 -28.39
CA ASN A 118 6.96 16.42 -28.64
C ASN A 118 6.22 15.23 -29.30
N ALA A 119 6.92 14.38 -30.05
CA ALA A 119 6.31 13.29 -30.81
C ALA A 119 5.73 12.16 -29.94
N TRP A 120 6.16 12.05 -28.69
CA TRP A 120 5.77 10.99 -27.74
C TRP A 120 4.87 11.49 -26.59
N VAL A 121 4.52 12.78 -26.58
CA VAL A 121 3.54 13.34 -25.63
C VAL A 121 2.25 13.70 -26.35
N THR A 122 1.14 13.74 -25.62
CA THR A 122 -0.13 14.24 -26.11
C THR A 122 -0.72 15.27 -25.16
N GLU A 123 -1.43 16.26 -25.69
CA GLU A 123 -2.18 17.22 -24.87
C GLU A 123 -3.47 16.61 -24.33
N SER A 124 -4.03 15.61 -25.01
CA SER A 124 -5.23 14.93 -24.55
C SER A 124 -5.36 13.52 -25.12
N VAL A 125 -5.98 12.63 -24.35
CA VAL A 125 -6.42 11.31 -24.82
C VAL A 125 -7.83 11.04 -24.30
N GLU A 126 -8.67 10.43 -25.14
CA GLU A 126 -10.01 10.00 -24.78
C GLU A 126 -10.07 8.47 -24.77
N ILE A 127 -10.51 7.92 -23.64
CA ILE A 127 -10.55 6.49 -23.36
C ILE A 127 -12.02 6.09 -23.22
N PRO A 128 -12.58 5.26 -24.13
CA PRO A 128 -13.95 4.80 -24.01
C PRO A 128 -14.10 3.84 -22.85
N LEU A 129 -15.06 4.10 -21.95
CA LEU A 129 -15.33 3.27 -20.77
C LEU A 129 -16.66 2.54 -20.89
N ASN A 130 -17.76 3.28 -21.12
CA ASN A 130 -19.13 2.75 -21.19
C ASN A 130 -19.49 1.86 -19.99
N ARG A 131 -19.14 2.30 -18.79
CA ARG A 131 -19.38 1.57 -17.53
C ARG A 131 -19.71 2.53 -16.39
N LYS A 132 -20.39 2.02 -15.37
CA LYS A 132 -20.52 2.68 -14.07
C LYS A 132 -19.28 2.42 -13.23
N ALA A 133 -18.83 3.42 -12.50
CA ALA A 133 -17.71 3.32 -11.57
C ALA A 133 -17.94 4.31 -10.42
N GLY A 134 -17.64 3.91 -9.19
CA GLY A 134 -17.58 4.84 -8.07
C GLY A 134 -16.25 5.59 -8.00
N PHE A 135 -15.16 4.96 -8.46
CA PHE A 135 -13.85 5.58 -8.53
C PHE A 135 -13.10 5.23 -9.82
N ILE A 136 -12.33 6.20 -10.30
CA ILE A 136 -11.33 6.05 -11.35
C ILE A 136 -9.97 5.94 -10.66
N CYS A 137 -9.40 4.73 -10.64
CA CYS A 137 -8.10 4.48 -10.02
C CYS A 137 -7.00 4.62 -11.09
N LEU A 138 -6.05 5.52 -10.85
CA LEU A 138 -4.90 5.76 -11.72
C LEU A 138 -3.62 5.26 -11.05
N ALA A 139 -2.77 4.61 -11.83
CA ALA A 139 -1.37 4.35 -11.49
C ALA A 139 -0.50 5.26 -12.34
N GLN A 140 0.16 6.24 -11.71
CA GLN A 140 0.79 7.35 -12.42
C GLN A 140 2.02 7.89 -11.69
N PHE A 141 2.83 8.67 -12.41
CA PHE A 141 3.90 9.48 -11.83
C PHE A 141 4.05 10.78 -12.65
N ASN A 142 4.73 11.78 -12.11
CA ASN A 142 5.17 12.96 -12.86
C ASN A 142 6.70 13.07 -12.82
N ASP A 143 7.31 13.95 -13.62
CA ASP A 143 8.75 14.16 -13.52
C ASP A 143 9.13 14.88 -12.21
N TRP A 144 10.37 14.71 -11.76
CA TRP A 144 10.89 15.43 -10.60
C TRP A 144 10.79 16.94 -10.78
N ASP A 145 10.54 17.64 -9.69
CA ASP A 145 10.62 19.09 -9.71
C ASP A 145 12.08 19.52 -9.74
N SER A 146 12.43 20.41 -10.66
CA SER A 146 13.75 21.04 -10.67
C SER A 146 14.02 21.79 -9.37
N ASN A 147 12.97 22.29 -8.72
CA ASN A 147 13.06 23.11 -7.52
C ASN A 147 13.20 22.28 -6.23
N GLU A 148 13.08 20.95 -6.29
CA GLU A 148 13.34 20.06 -5.13
C GLU A 148 14.84 20.00 -4.77
N THR A 149 15.74 20.31 -5.71
CA THR A 149 17.19 20.37 -5.46
C THR A 149 17.75 21.64 -6.10
N PRO A 150 17.44 22.82 -5.53
CA PRO A 150 17.91 24.05 -6.10
C PRO A 150 19.43 24.20 -5.93
N PRO A 151 20.10 25.01 -6.77
CA PRO A 151 21.48 25.42 -6.51
C PRO A 151 21.62 26.01 -5.09
N PRO A 152 22.78 25.85 -4.43
CA PRO A 152 22.97 26.31 -3.03
C PRO A 152 22.69 27.79 -2.77
N ASP A 153 22.69 28.61 -3.81
CA ASP A 153 22.50 30.06 -3.81
C ASP A 153 21.13 30.51 -4.35
N GLU A 154 20.24 29.58 -4.68
CA GLU A 154 18.90 29.88 -5.17
C GLU A 154 17.83 29.44 -4.16
N GLU A 155 17.06 30.42 -3.65
CA GLU A 155 15.83 30.15 -2.91
C GLU A 155 14.65 30.10 -3.89
N VAL A 156 14.30 28.89 -4.33
CA VAL A 156 13.13 28.65 -5.18
C VAL A 156 12.15 27.73 -4.48
N GLU A 157 10.87 28.04 -4.64
CA GLU A 157 9.80 27.23 -4.07
C GLU A 157 9.54 26.00 -4.94
N GLU A 158 9.38 24.84 -4.31
CA GLU A 158 8.81 23.66 -4.97
C GLU A 158 7.43 24.00 -5.55
N LYS A 159 7.14 23.46 -6.73
CA LYS A 159 5.87 23.60 -7.45
C LYS A 159 4.76 22.71 -6.86
N VAL A 160 4.70 22.59 -5.53
CA VAL A 160 3.69 21.81 -4.82
C VAL A 160 2.29 22.31 -5.21
N GLY A 161 1.40 21.39 -5.61
CA GLY A 161 0.05 21.76 -6.04
C GLY A 161 -0.05 22.29 -7.47
N GLN A 162 1.05 22.36 -8.23
CA GLN A 162 1.02 22.69 -9.65
C GLN A 162 0.02 21.80 -10.38
N HIS A 163 -0.89 22.43 -11.13
CA HIS A 163 -1.93 21.76 -11.89
C HIS A 163 -1.34 21.19 -13.19
N LEU A 164 -1.12 19.87 -13.19
CA LEU A 164 -0.43 19.21 -14.30
C LEU A 164 -1.41 18.74 -15.38
N ALA A 165 -2.53 18.15 -14.98
CA ALA A 165 -3.53 17.61 -15.89
C ALA A 165 -4.95 17.62 -15.29
N ASN A 166 -5.94 17.29 -16.11
CA ASN A 166 -7.33 17.06 -15.73
C ASN A 166 -7.75 15.63 -16.06
N VAL A 167 -8.59 15.07 -15.20
CA VAL A 167 -9.43 13.90 -15.48
C VAL A 167 -10.84 14.40 -15.70
N VAL A 168 -11.36 14.20 -16.90
CA VAL A 168 -12.71 14.62 -17.29
C VAL A 168 -13.56 13.38 -17.55
N MET A 169 -14.54 13.15 -16.69
CA MET A 169 -15.53 12.09 -16.84
C MET A 169 -16.68 12.62 -17.70
N ASN A 170 -16.85 12.07 -18.90
CA ASN A 170 -17.99 12.38 -19.76
C ASN A 170 -19.06 11.30 -19.57
N PHE A 171 -20.26 11.71 -19.18
CA PHE A 171 -21.38 10.81 -18.93
C PHE A 171 -22.22 10.59 -20.19
N GLU A 172 -23.05 9.55 -20.17
CA GLU A 172 -23.92 9.20 -21.30
C GLU A 172 -24.96 10.27 -21.66
N ASP A 173 -25.37 11.08 -20.70
CA ASP A 173 -26.30 12.22 -20.85
C ASP A 173 -25.63 13.49 -21.40
N GLY A 174 -24.31 13.43 -21.63
CA GLY A 174 -23.50 14.55 -22.11
C GLY A 174 -22.96 15.46 -21.01
N SER A 175 -23.31 15.24 -19.73
CA SER A 175 -22.72 16.00 -18.62
C SER A 175 -21.25 15.63 -18.44
N GLN A 176 -20.51 16.51 -17.78
CA GLN A 176 -19.07 16.35 -17.54
C GLN A 176 -18.73 16.66 -16.08
N GLU A 177 -17.79 15.91 -15.54
CA GLU A 177 -17.18 16.18 -14.24
C GLU A 177 -15.67 16.24 -14.38
N LEU A 178 -15.06 17.30 -13.85
CA LEU A 178 -13.64 17.57 -13.96
C LEU A 178 -12.98 17.44 -12.59
N GLN A 179 -11.85 16.75 -12.55
CA GLN A 179 -11.01 16.61 -11.36
C GLN A 179 -9.54 16.88 -11.73
N PRO A 180 -8.80 17.68 -10.95
CA PRO A 180 -7.41 18.02 -11.26
C PRO A 180 -6.45 16.88 -10.87
N ILE A 181 -5.31 16.83 -11.57
CA ILE A 181 -4.12 16.10 -11.14
C ILE A 181 -3.04 17.13 -10.84
N ARG A 182 -2.60 17.19 -9.59
CA ARG A 182 -1.61 18.16 -9.12
C ARG A 182 -0.39 17.47 -8.53
N ARG A 183 0.77 18.10 -8.74
CA ARG A 183 2.06 17.68 -8.16
C ARG A 183 1.94 17.57 -6.64
N ARG A 184 2.37 16.43 -6.07
CA ARG A 184 2.30 16.05 -4.65
C ARG A 184 0.91 15.91 -4.04
N PHE A 185 -0.16 15.96 -4.84
CA PHE A 185 -1.51 15.60 -4.38
C PHE A 185 -1.94 14.27 -4.99
N GLU A 186 -2.41 14.29 -6.23
CA GLU A 186 -2.90 13.10 -6.93
C GLU A 186 -1.76 12.29 -7.58
N VAL A 187 -0.55 12.88 -7.69
CA VAL A 187 0.62 12.26 -8.30
C VAL A 187 1.91 12.78 -7.68
N ASN A 188 2.99 11.99 -7.76
CA ASN A 188 4.34 12.42 -7.41
C ASN A 188 5.41 11.80 -8.33
N SER A 189 6.65 12.21 -8.10
CA SER A 189 7.84 11.73 -8.78
C SER A 189 8.12 10.24 -8.49
N PRO A 190 8.85 9.51 -9.36
CA PRO A 190 9.17 8.08 -9.15
C PRO A 190 10.00 7.76 -7.90
N SER A 191 10.58 8.77 -7.27
CA SER A 191 11.15 8.69 -5.93
C SER A 191 10.94 10.03 -5.24
N THR A 192 10.90 9.99 -3.91
CA THR A 192 10.69 11.18 -3.10
C THR A 192 11.46 11.05 -1.80
N GLU A 193 11.83 12.18 -1.21
CA GLU A 193 12.52 12.23 0.06
C GLU A 193 11.53 12.08 1.23
N TRP A 194 12.05 11.79 2.42
CA TRP A 194 11.23 11.69 3.61
C TRP A 194 10.45 13.00 3.84
N GLY A 195 9.14 12.88 4.08
CA GLY A 195 8.24 14.04 4.22
C GLY A 195 7.68 14.59 2.91
N HIS A 196 8.12 14.07 1.74
CA HIS A 196 7.68 14.56 0.43
C HIS A 196 6.58 13.70 -0.22
N LEU A 197 5.95 12.78 0.53
CA LEU A 197 4.82 11.96 0.09
C LEU A 197 3.65 12.81 -0.45
N SER A 198 2.78 12.15 -1.21
CA SER A 198 1.57 12.76 -1.76
C SER A 198 0.45 12.89 -0.74
N PHE A 199 -0.39 13.91 -0.89
CA PHE A 199 -1.55 14.15 -0.04
C PHE A 199 -2.79 13.32 -0.40
N ALA A 200 -2.99 13.00 -1.69
CA ALA A 200 -4.21 12.33 -2.19
C ALA A 200 -3.92 11.02 -2.94
N SER A 201 -2.67 10.57 -2.98
CA SER A 201 -2.25 9.32 -3.59
C SER A 201 -1.26 8.59 -2.71
N LEU A 202 -1.16 7.27 -2.88
CA LEU A 202 -0.26 6.41 -2.14
C LEU A 202 0.73 5.72 -3.09
N ALA A 203 1.96 5.49 -2.64
CA ALA A 203 2.89 4.64 -3.41
C ALA A 203 2.31 3.24 -3.60
N HIS A 204 2.56 2.62 -4.75
CA HIS A 204 1.97 1.34 -5.16
C HIS A 204 2.30 0.15 -4.25
N VAL A 205 3.43 0.19 -3.55
CA VAL A 205 3.80 -0.85 -2.58
C VAL A 205 3.06 -0.57 -1.29
N ALA A 206 2.27 -1.55 -0.83
CA ALA A 206 1.56 -1.48 0.43
C ALA A 206 2.50 -1.70 1.62
N ASP A 207 2.20 -1.07 2.74
CA ASP A 207 2.87 -1.35 4.00
C ASP A 207 2.61 -2.81 4.40
N ARG A 208 3.57 -3.43 5.08
CA ARG A 208 3.46 -4.83 5.48
C ARG A 208 3.73 -5.01 6.98
N PRO A 209 3.07 -5.97 7.63
CA PRO A 209 3.43 -6.32 8.99
C PRO A 209 4.87 -6.84 9.03
N GLY A 210 5.57 -6.49 10.09
CA GLY A 210 6.85 -7.04 10.47
C GLY A 210 6.74 -7.81 11.79
N ARG A 211 7.65 -8.74 12.02
CA ARG A 211 7.80 -9.45 13.30
C ARG A 211 9.14 -9.08 13.92
N LEU A 212 9.19 -9.07 15.25
CA LEU A 212 10.46 -8.93 15.99
C LEU A 212 11.50 -10.00 15.64
N THR A 213 11.06 -11.12 15.07
CA THR A 213 11.89 -12.25 14.64
C THR A 213 12.19 -12.28 13.15
N ASP A 214 11.78 -11.25 12.38
CA ASP A 214 12.07 -11.21 10.96
C ASP A 214 13.58 -11.08 10.71
N LEU A 215 14.05 -11.67 9.60
CA LEU A 215 15.46 -11.62 9.23
C LEU A 215 15.87 -10.20 8.85
N LEU A 216 17.03 -9.77 9.36
CA LEU A 216 17.64 -8.50 9.02
C LEU A 216 18.91 -8.70 8.20
N PRO A 217 19.14 -7.88 7.15
CA PRO A 217 20.40 -7.91 6.42
C PRO A 217 21.62 -7.58 7.29
N ASN A 218 21.44 -6.76 8.32
CA ASN A 218 22.44 -6.45 9.33
C ASN A 218 21.79 -5.92 10.63
N ALA A 219 22.55 -5.90 11.72
CA ALA A 219 22.04 -5.53 13.05
C ALA A 219 21.55 -4.07 13.18
N MET A 220 21.94 -3.16 12.27
CA MET A 220 21.49 -1.76 12.32
C MET A 220 19.99 -1.61 11.98
N GLY A 221 19.39 -2.61 11.34
CA GLY A 221 17.96 -2.63 11.02
C GLY A 221 17.04 -3.05 12.18
N TRP A 222 17.58 -3.30 13.39
CA TRP A 222 16.76 -3.72 14.54
C TRP A 222 15.72 -2.67 14.94
N GLY A 223 16.01 -1.39 14.70
CA GLY A 223 15.05 -0.29 14.91
C GLY A 223 13.74 -0.50 14.15
N ASP A 224 13.82 -1.00 12.92
CA ASP A 224 12.66 -1.18 12.04
C ASP A 224 11.73 -2.30 12.55
N LEU A 225 12.30 -3.35 13.15
CA LEU A 225 11.50 -4.46 13.71
C LEU A 225 10.68 -4.05 14.93
N GLN A 226 11.13 -3.05 15.71
CA GLN A 226 10.39 -2.59 16.89
C GLN A 226 9.03 -1.99 16.53
N GLN A 227 8.90 -1.41 15.33
CA GLN A 227 7.63 -0.86 14.87
C GLN A 227 6.64 -1.95 14.44
N SER A 228 7.12 -3.19 14.22
CA SER A 228 6.34 -4.31 13.69
C SER A 228 5.56 -3.98 12.40
N VAL A 229 6.02 -2.94 11.69
CA VAL A 229 5.46 -2.44 10.44
C VAL A 229 6.64 -2.00 9.59
N LEU A 230 6.60 -2.35 8.31
CA LEU A 230 7.56 -1.87 7.34
C LEU A 230 6.85 -0.89 6.41
N ASP A 231 7.25 0.38 6.53
CA ASP A 231 6.79 1.47 5.68
C ASP A 231 7.39 1.30 4.28
N ASN A 232 6.52 1.02 3.30
CA ASN A 232 6.95 0.84 1.92
C ASN A 232 6.65 2.06 1.04
N SER A 233 6.21 3.18 1.65
CA SER A 233 5.81 4.40 0.95
C SER A 233 6.93 5.05 0.13
N TYR A 234 8.18 4.74 0.46
CA TYR A 234 9.38 5.26 -0.22
C TYR A 234 10.05 4.23 -1.15
N SER A 235 9.39 3.10 -1.42
CA SER A 235 9.90 2.09 -2.35
C SER A 235 9.91 2.61 -3.78
N ALA A 236 11.11 2.82 -4.33
CA ALA A 236 11.32 3.34 -5.67
C ALA A 236 11.63 2.22 -6.69
N PRO A 237 11.33 2.40 -8.00
CA PRO A 237 10.52 3.47 -8.56
C PRO A 237 9.04 3.34 -8.18
N ALA A 238 8.47 4.41 -7.64
CA ALA A 238 7.09 4.49 -7.21
C ALA A 238 6.15 4.79 -8.38
N LEU A 239 5.11 3.96 -8.52
CA LEU A 239 3.85 4.38 -9.11
C LEU A 239 2.95 4.91 -7.99
N TRP A 240 2.29 6.05 -8.23
CA TRP A 240 1.35 6.66 -7.30
C TRP A 240 -0.07 6.27 -7.67
N ILE A 241 -0.76 5.69 -6.70
CA ILE A 241 -2.14 5.20 -6.82
C ILE A 241 -3.06 6.28 -6.28
N CYS A 242 -3.83 6.89 -7.17
CA CYS A 242 -4.87 7.84 -6.80
C CYS A 242 -6.23 7.29 -7.22
N ALA A 243 -7.19 7.29 -6.30
CA ALA A 243 -8.57 6.93 -6.59
C ALA A 243 -9.43 8.20 -6.63
N ILE A 244 -9.76 8.64 -7.84
CA ILE A 244 -10.55 9.84 -8.10
C ILE A 244 -12.02 9.46 -7.98
N ALA A 245 -12.75 10.15 -7.11
CA ALA A 245 -14.17 9.92 -6.89
C ALA A 245 -14.99 10.30 -8.13
N ASN A 246 -15.89 9.42 -8.55
CA ASN A 246 -16.98 9.78 -9.45
C ASN A 246 -18.16 10.30 -8.59
N PRO A 247 -18.53 11.59 -8.70
CA PRO A 247 -19.65 12.14 -7.93
C PRO A 247 -21.01 11.54 -8.32
N HIS A 248 -21.11 10.91 -9.50
CA HIS A 248 -22.33 10.26 -10.01
C HIS A 248 -22.08 8.76 -10.27
N PRO A 249 -21.87 7.94 -9.23
CA PRO A 249 -21.46 6.53 -9.37
C PRO A 249 -22.50 5.65 -10.08
N ASP A 250 -23.76 6.08 -10.06
CA ASP A 250 -24.88 5.37 -10.69
C ASP A 250 -25.06 5.70 -12.17
N ARG A 251 -24.32 6.68 -12.71
CA ARG A 251 -24.34 7.04 -14.14
C ARG A 251 -23.24 6.33 -14.91
N ILE A 252 -23.51 6.03 -16.18
CA ILE A 252 -22.49 5.45 -17.06
C ILE A 252 -21.49 6.55 -17.44
N VAL A 253 -20.22 6.33 -17.10
CA VAL A 253 -19.11 7.11 -17.67
C VAL A 253 -18.89 6.58 -19.08
N LYS A 254 -19.24 7.39 -20.08
CA LYS A 254 -19.11 7.04 -21.50
C LYS A 254 -17.65 7.04 -21.91
N THR A 255 -16.93 8.11 -21.60
CA THR A 255 -15.49 8.24 -21.87
C THR A 255 -14.79 8.93 -20.71
N LEU A 256 -13.53 8.56 -20.47
CA LEU A 256 -12.61 9.31 -19.64
C LEU A 256 -11.66 10.10 -20.54
N ARG A 257 -11.60 11.42 -20.40
CA ARG A 257 -10.61 12.23 -21.08
C ARG A 257 -9.55 12.68 -20.11
N LEU A 258 -8.30 12.38 -20.43
CA LEU A 258 -7.14 12.91 -19.73
C LEU A 258 -6.61 14.08 -20.54
N GLN A 259 -6.33 15.21 -19.89
CA GLN A 259 -5.96 16.45 -20.59
C GLN A 259 -4.82 17.18 -19.86
N ALA A 260 -3.74 17.48 -20.57
CA ALA A 260 -2.62 18.25 -20.05
C ALA A 260 -3.02 19.72 -19.79
N VAL A 261 -2.54 20.25 -18.65
CA VAL A 261 -2.72 21.65 -18.26
C VAL A 261 -1.37 22.38 -18.21
N SER A 262 -0.29 21.65 -17.89
CA SER A 262 1.09 22.15 -17.78
C SER A 262 2.02 21.58 -18.87
N ASP A 263 3.17 22.22 -19.04
CA ASP A 263 4.30 21.67 -19.81
C ASP A 263 5.03 20.55 -19.05
N ASP A 264 4.96 20.56 -17.72
CA ASP A 264 5.53 19.49 -16.89
C ASP A 264 4.66 18.22 -17.04
N PRO A 265 5.27 17.06 -17.36
CA PRO A 265 4.50 15.90 -17.81
C PRO A 265 3.86 15.13 -16.66
N VAL A 266 2.68 14.56 -16.93
CA VAL A 266 2.10 13.45 -16.15
C VAL A 266 2.17 12.18 -16.98
N VAL A 267 2.64 11.11 -16.37
CA VAL A 267 2.77 9.79 -16.97
C VAL A 267 1.75 8.85 -16.34
N VAL A 268 0.78 8.39 -17.13
CA VAL A 268 -0.25 7.44 -16.71
C VAL A 268 0.14 6.06 -17.22
N CYS A 269 0.37 5.13 -16.29
CA CYS A 269 0.83 3.77 -16.57
C CYS A 269 -0.31 2.75 -16.53
N GLY A 270 -1.40 3.04 -15.81
CA GLY A 270 -2.53 2.14 -15.68
C GLY A 270 -3.80 2.85 -15.21
N LEU A 271 -4.94 2.28 -15.59
CA LEU A 271 -6.27 2.75 -15.25
C LEU A 271 -7.15 1.56 -14.85
N THR A 272 -7.89 1.72 -13.75
CA THR A 272 -8.85 0.73 -13.27
C THR A 272 -10.10 1.39 -12.74
N LEU A 273 -11.26 0.86 -13.11
CA LEU A 273 -12.54 1.29 -12.58
C LEU A 273 -12.86 0.50 -11.33
N PHE A 274 -13.27 1.18 -10.26
CA PHE A 274 -13.76 0.56 -9.04
C PHE A 274 -15.25 0.86 -8.86
N ARG A 275 -16.04 -0.18 -8.58
CA ARG A 275 -17.50 -0.06 -8.42
C ARG A 275 -17.96 0.22 -6.98
N GLY A 276 -17.02 0.23 -6.02
CA GLY A 276 -17.36 0.54 -4.62
C GLY A 276 -17.73 2.00 -4.41
N ARG A 277 -18.32 2.28 -3.23
CA ARG A 277 -18.82 3.61 -2.87
C ARG A 277 -17.83 4.46 -2.06
N GLU A 278 -16.90 3.81 -1.39
CA GLU A 278 -15.86 4.46 -0.59
C GLU A 278 -14.51 4.37 -1.31
N ASN A 279 -13.57 5.23 -0.92
CA ASN A 279 -12.25 5.28 -1.54
C ASN A 279 -11.47 3.96 -1.28
N PRO A 280 -11.03 3.24 -2.34
CA PRO A 280 -10.47 1.89 -2.19
C PRO A 280 -9.15 1.84 -1.38
N PRO A 281 -8.20 2.78 -1.55
CA PRO A 281 -7.01 2.88 -0.69
C PRO A 281 -7.24 3.45 0.71
N ARG A 282 -8.45 3.91 1.06
CA ARG A 282 -8.72 4.48 2.39
C ARG A 282 -9.05 3.36 3.36
N TYR A 283 -8.08 3.01 4.20
CA TYR A 283 -8.26 1.95 5.18
C TYR A 283 -8.93 2.46 6.45
N GLU A 284 -9.78 1.62 7.01
CA GLU A 284 -10.38 1.82 8.32
C GLU A 284 -9.40 1.47 9.44
N ARG A 285 -9.74 1.87 10.66
CA ARG A 285 -8.96 1.52 11.85
C ARG A 285 -8.66 0.02 11.96
N LEU A 286 -7.49 -0.31 12.51
CA LEU A 286 -7.10 -1.67 12.83
C LEU A 286 -8.14 -2.32 13.75
N THR A 287 -8.78 -3.38 13.28
CA THR A 287 -9.95 -4.01 13.90
C THR A 287 -9.66 -5.49 14.20
N LEU A 288 -10.15 -5.99 15.33
CA LEU A 288 -10.02 -7.38 15.74
C LEU A 288 -11.21 -8.21 15.25
N TYR A 289 -10.91 -9.25 14.46
CA TYR A 289 -11.87 -10.22 13.96
C TYR A 289 -11.66 -11.57 14.67
N ARG A 290 -12.77 -12.22 15.03
CA ARG A 290 -12.81 -13.64 15.37
C ARG A 290 -13.41 -14.41 14.20
N ILE A 291 -12.63 -15.31 13.65
CA ILE A 291 -13.02 -16.21 12.58
C ILE A 291 -13.31 -17.56 13.22
N THR A 292 -14.55 -18.05 13.08
CA THR A 292 -14.85 -19.44 13.44
C THR A 292 -14.60 -20.34 12.26
N LEU A 293 -13.72 -21.30 12.47
CA LEU A 293 -13.29 -22.28 11.49
C LEU A 293 -14.27 -23.46 11.45
N PRO A 294 -14.43 -24.09 10.28
CA PRO A 294 -15.32 -25.25 10.13
C PRO A 294 -14.82 -26.47 10.93
N GLU A 295 -13.51 -26.59 11.12
CA GLU A 295 -12.85 -27.68 11.83
C GLU A 295 -11.91 -27.15 12.94
N PRO A 296 -11.69 -27.92 14.03
CA PRO A 296 -10.71 -27.60 15.06
C PRO A 296 -9.26 -27.51 14.53
N VAL A 297 -8.45 -26.66 15.16
CA VAL A 297 -7.09 -26.31 14.67
C VAL A 297 -5.95 -27.06 15.39
N VAL A 298 -6.28 -28.05 16.22
CA VAL A 298 -5.28 -28.71 17.09
C VAL A 298 -4.12 -29.27 16.25
N GLY A 299 -2.92 -28.71 16.45
CA GLY A 299 -1.67 -29.13 15.77
C GLY A 299 -1.53 -28.71 14.30
N GLN A 300 -2.33 -27.75 13.80
CA GLN A 300 -2.34 -27.32 12.40
C GLN A 300 -2.31 -25.79 12.24
N GLN A 301 -1.31 -25.13 12.85
CA GLN A 301 -1.18 -23.67 12.85
C GLN A 301 -1.07 -23.06 11.44
N ASP A 302 -0.42 -23.75 10.50
CA ASP A 302 -0.19 -23.24 9.14
C ASP A 302 -1.28 -23.66 8.12
N ARG A 303 -2.35 -24.33 8.58
CA ARG A 303 -3.44 -24.77 7.69
C ARG A 303 -4.30 -23.61 7.19
N TRP A 304 -4.49 -22.59 8.02
CA TRP A 304 -5.43 -21.53 7.75
C TRP A 304 -4.70 -20.23 7.43
N THR A 305 -4.91 -19.70 6.23
CA THR A 305 -4.39 -18.38 5.86
C THR A 305 -5.54 -17.38 5.79
N VAL A 306 -5.24 -16.15 6.19
CA VAL A 306 -6.18 -15.03 6.11
C VAL A 306 -5.55 -13.98 5.22
N ASP A 307 -6.29 -13.56 4.21
CA ASP A 307 -5.92 -12.52 3.27
C ASP A 307 -7.05 -11.50 3.17
N VAL A 308 -6.73 -10.29 2.73
CA VAL A 308 -7.73 -9.24 2.52
C VAL A 308 -7.34 -8.46 1.27
N ASP A 309 -8.30 -8.11 0.43
CA ASP A 309 -8.06 -7.10 -0.62
C ASP A 309 -8.29 -5.68 -0.05
N LEU A 310 -7.66 -4.66 -0.63
CA LEU A 310 -7.78 -3.27 -0.15
C LEU A 310 -7.48 -3.08 1.34
N GLY A 311 -6.52 -3.84 1.88
CA GLY A 311 -6.14 -3.77 3.28
C GLY A 311 -4.90 -4.58 3.61
N VAL A 312 -4.55 -4.63 4.89
CA VAL A 312 -3.40 -5.34 5.41
C VAL A 312 -3.86 -6.19 6.58
N VAL A 313 -3.56 -7.49 6.53
CA VAL A 313 -3.64 -8.38 7.69
C VAL A 313 -2.40 -8.13 8.54
N ALA A 314 -2.56 -7.49 9.69
CA ALA A 314 -1.43 -7.15 10.56
C ALA A 314 -0.89 -8.40 11.27
N ARG A 315 -1.78 -9.26 11.76
CA ARG A 315 -1.42 -10.53 12.41
C ARG A 315 -2.60 -11.48 12.49
N THR A 316 -2.27 -12.76 12.52
CA THR A 316 -3.20 -13.85 12.84
C THR A 316 -2.66 -14.68 13.99
N TRP A 317 -3.54 -15.20 14.84
CA TRP A 317 -3.13 -16.10 15.91
C TRP A 317 -4.28 -17.00 16.37
N LEU A 318 -3.91 -18.15 16.91
CA LEU A 318 -4.83 -19.02 17.62
C LEU A 318 -4.77 -18.69 19.12
N PRO A 319 -5.91 -18.65 19.81
CA PRO A 319 -5.92 -18.46 21.25
C PRO A 319 -5.24 -19.65 21.93
N THR A 320 -4.41 -19.37 22.91
CA THR A 320 -3.84 -20.36 23.82
C THR A 320 -4.67 -20.44 25.08
N ARG A 321 -4.60 -21.58 25.75
CA ARG A 321 -5.16 -21.73 27.08
C ARG A 321 -4.38 -20.82 28.03
N PHE A 322 -5.08 -19.98 28.76
CA PHE A 322 -4.52 -19.17 29.83
C PHE A 322 -5.26 -19.48 31.14
N ALA A 323 -4.52 -19.91 32.15
CA ALA A 323 -5.00 -20.18 33.49
C ALA A 323 -4.29 -19.21 34.45
N PRO A 324 -4.91 -18.07 34.80
CA PRO A 324 -4.23 -16.99 35.54
C PRO A 324 -3.57 -17.47 36.83
N GLU A 325 -4.31 -18.21 37.66
CA GLU A 325 -3.82 -18.70 38.96
C GLU A 325 -2.63 -19.66 38.80
N SER A 326 -2.70 -20.58 37.84
CA SER A 326 -1.61 -21.52 37.56
C SER A 326 -0.39 -20.82 36.97
N TRP A 327 -0.59 -19.75 36.19
CA TRP A 327 0.49 -18.95 35.64
C TRP A 327 1.20 -18.14 36.72
N LEU A 328 0.45 -17.51 37.64
CA LEU A 328 1.01 -16.75 38.76
C LEU A 328 1.75 -17.63 39.77
N ALA A 329 1.27 -18.86 40.00
CA ALA A 329 1.91 -19.81 40.91
C ALA A 329 3.04 -20.64 40.26
N SER A 330 3.33 -20.44 38.97
CA SER A 330 4.34 -21.20 38.25
C SER A 330 5.75 -20.86 38.75
N SER A 331 6.62 -21.88 38.88
CA SER A 331 8.05 -21.69 39.13
C SER A 331 8.74 -20.86 38.05
N ASP A 332 8.14 -20.82 36.86
CA ASP A 332 8.67 -20.14 35.68
C ASP A 332 7.91 -18.81 35.42
N ALA A 333 7.13 -18.31 36.40
CA ALA A 333 6.42 -17.04 36.29
C ALA A 333 7.40 -15.91 35.95
N GLY A 334 7.07 -15.11 34.92
CA GLY A 334 7.94 -14.05 34.40
C GLY A 334 8.95 -14.47 33.32
N LEU A 335 9.14 -15.78 33.06
CA LEU A 335 10.03 -16.28 31.99
C LEU A 335 9.31 -16.49 30.64
N GLY A 336 8.06 -16.06 30.54
CA GLY A 336 7.17 -16.30 29.40
C GLY A 336 6.26 -17.51 29.62
N ALA A 337 5.09 -17.52 28.98
CA ALA A 337 4.13 -18.62 29.11
C ALA A 337 4.42 -19.73 28.10
N ARG A 338 4.26 -21.00 28.51
CA ARG A 338 4.21 -22.12 27.57
C ARG A 338 2.93 -22.00 26.72
N VAL A 339 3.10 -22.11 25.41
CA VAL A 339 1.98 -22.11 24.45
C VAL A 339 1.22 -23.43 24.60
N GLU A 340 0.13 -23.44 25.36
CA GLU A 340 -0.78 -24.58 25.46
C GLU A 340 -1.98 -24.36 24.51
N PRO A 341 -2.14 -25.15 23.44
CA PRO A 341 -3.30 -25.02 22.55
C PRO A 341 -4.61 -25.36 23.27
N ILE A 342 -5.69 -24.66 22.94
CA ILE A 342 -7.03 -25.01 23.43
C ILE A 342 -7.51 -26.26 22.68
N SER A 343 -7.72 -27.36 23.41
CA SER A 343 -8.29 -28.59 22.83
C SER A 343 -9.67 -28.31 22.22
N GLY A 344 -9.86 -28.72 20.97
CA GLY A 344 -11.11 -28.47 20.23
C GLY A 344 -11.32 -27.01 19.80
N GLY A 345 -10.34 -26.12 19.99
CA GLY A 345 -10.44 -24.72 19.59
C GLY A 345 -10.69 -24.55 18.09
N ARG A 346 -11.67 -23.70 17.74
CA ARG A 346 -12.07 -23.39 16.36
C ARG A 346 -11.96 -21.91 16.01
N TYR A 347 -11.37 -21.11 16.89
CA TYR A 347 -11.27 -19.67 16.67
C TYR A 347 -9.88 -19.30 16.18
N LEU A 348 -9.84 -18.59 15.06
CA LEU A 348 -8.69 -17.90 14.55
C LEU A 348 -8.94 -16.40 14.70
N TYR A 349 -8.00 -15.69 15.30
CA TYR A 349 -8.09 -14.26 15.46
C TYR A 349 -7.24 -13.59 14.38
N ALA A 350 -7.76 -12.50 13.82
CA ALA A 350 -7.07 -11.69 12.84
C ALA A 350 -7.22 -10.21 13.20
N GLU A 351 -6.10 -9.50 13.30
CA GLU A 351 -6.13 -8.03 13.28
C GLU A 351 -5.81 -7.56 11.88
N LEU A 352 -6.68 -6.72 11.33
CA LEU A 352 -6.51 -6.17 9.99
C LEU A 352 -7.08 -4.76 9.90
N THR A 353 -6.52 -3.99 8.96
CA THR A 353 -6.98 -2.67 8.55
C THR A 353 -7.31 -2.75 7.07
N ALA A 354 -8.50 -2.34 6.66
CA ALA A 354 -8.95 -2.46 5.28
C ALA A 354 -10.00 -1.42 4.94
N SER A 355 -10.18 -1.13 3.66
CA SER A 355 -11.29 -0.30 3.19
C SER A 355 -12.64 -0.99 3.45
N SER A 356 -13.71 -0.22 3.58
CA SER A 356 -15.07 -0.76 3.72
C SER A 356 -15.52 -1.58 2.51
N GLY A 357 -14.90 -1.39 1.34
CA GLY A 357 -15.14 -2.18 0.14
C GLY A 357 -14.32 -3.48 0.06
N ALA A 358 -13.60 -3.85 1.12
CA ALA A 358 -12.70 -4.99 1.13
C ALA A 358 -13.42 -6.34 1.23
N THR A 359 -12.75 -7.38 0.75
CA THR A 359 -13.12 -8.79 0.88
C THR A 359 -12.03 -9.50 1.68
N LEU A 360 -12.42 -10.16 2.77
CA LEU A 360 -11.56 -11.06 3.52
C LEU A 360 -11.66 -12.48 2.95
N TRP A 361 -10.53 -13.13 2.79
CA TRP A 361 -10.41 -14.51 2.34
C TRP A 361 -9.82 -15.35 3.46
N LEU A 362 -10.52 -16.42 3.84
CA LEU A 362 -9.99 -17.49 4.66
C LEU A 362 -9.73 -18.70 3.75
N ARG A 363 -8.52 -19.22 3.75
CA ARG A 363 -8.15 -20.40 2.94
C ARG A 363 -7.76 -21.56 3.83
N ASP A 364 -8.27 -22.73 3.48
CA ASP A 364 -7.86 -24.03 4.03
C ASP A 364 -6.81 -24.64 3.08
N THR A 365 -5.53 -24.51 3.41
CA THR A 365 -4.44 -25.00 2.56
C THR A 365 -4.42 -26.53 2.45
N LYS A 366 -5.04 -27.24 3.40
CA LYS A 366 -5.14 -28.70 3.39
C LYS A 366 -6.23 -29.19 2.45
N LEU A 367 -7.40 -28.54 2.47
CA LEU A 367 -8.56 -28.95 1.66
C LEU A 367 -8.69 -28.16 0.35
N GLY A 368 -7.87 -27.13 0.13
CA GLY A 368 -8.00 -26.22 -1.02
C GLY A 368 -9.32 -25.47 -1.04
N LYS A 369 -9.95 -25.25 0.13
CA LYS A 369 -11.22 -24.53 0.25
C LYS A 369 -10.99 -23.06 0.56
N GLU A 370 -11.79 -22.20 -0.05
CA GLU A 370 -11.74 -20.76 0.20
C GLU A 370 -13.10 -20.24 0.67
N TYR A 371 -13.07 -19.27 1.57
CA TYR A 371 -14.25 -18.61 2.12
C TYR A 371 -14.06 -17.09 2.00
N ALA A 372 -14.91 -16.43 1.22
CA ALA A 372 -14.86 -14.99 0.98
C ALA A 372 -15.92 -14.25 1.81
N PHE A 373 -15.54 -13.15 2.46
CA PHE A 373 -16.41 -12.33 3.31
C PHE A 373 -16.34 -10.86 2.89
N ASP A 374 -17.48 -10.25 2.58
CA ASP A 374 -17.57 -8.81 2.32
C ASP A 374 -17.51 -8.00 3.62
N LEU A 375 -16.50 -7.16 3.78
CA LEU A 375 -16.25 -6.38 5.01
C LEU A 375 -17.05 -5.07 5.07
N ARG A 376 -18.13 -4.92 4.28
CA ARG A 376 -18.93 -3.68 4.23
C ARG A 376 -19.24 -3.18 5.64
N GLN A 377 -18.95 -1.91 5.87
CA GLN A 377 -19.17 -1.30 7.17
C GLN A 377 -20.66 -1.37 7.51
N ASP A 378 -20.93 -2.23 8.50
CA ASP A 378 -22.14 -2.41 9.31
C ASP A 378 -22.22 -3.93 9.50
N LEU A 379 -21.70 -4.51 10.59
CA LEU A 379 -22.31 -4.42 11.92
C LEU A 379 -21.35 -5.00 12.97
N ALA A 380 -20.90 -4.19 13.92
CA ALA A 380 -20.21 -4.70 15.11
C ALA A 380 -21.14 -5.69 15.86
N GLY A 381 -20.61 -6.84 16.28
CA GLY A 381 -21.39 -7.86 16.98
C GLY A 381 -22.33 -8.70 16.10
N ARG A 382 -22.30 -8.58 14.76
CA ARG A 382 -23.00 -9.53 13.88
C ARG A 382 -22.02 -10.47 13.19
N GLU A 383 -22.43 -11.73 13.11
CA GLU A 383 -21.72 -12.75 12.36
C GLU A 383 -21.96 -12.54 10.86
N LEU A 384 -20.88 -12.42 10.10
CA LEU A 384 -20.89 -12.44 8.64
C LEU A 384 -20.66 -13.87 8.16
N LYS A 385 -21.49 -14.28 7.20
CA LYS A 385 -21.35 -15.56 6.50
C LYS A 385 -20.53 -15.38 5.23
N PRO A 386 -19.85 -16.43 4.76
CA PRO A 386 -19.16 -16.38 3.48
C PRO A 386 -20.17 -16.15 2.34
N ARG A 387 -19.72 -15.51 1.25
CA ARG A 387 -20.53 -15.26 0.04
C ARG A 387 -21.19 -16.54 -0.47
N ASP A 388 -20.43 -17.63 -0.49
CA ASP A 388 -20.94 -18.96 -0.79
C ASP A 388 -21.53 -19.58 0.48
N SER A 389 -22.84 -19.36 0.64
CA SER A 389 -23.63 -19.75 1.81
C SER A 389 -23.79 -21.26 2.04
N SER A 390 -23.22 -22.12 1.18
CA SER A 390 -23.24 -23.58 1.32
C SER A 390 -22.31 -24.10 2.43
N ALA A 391 -21.37 -23.28 2.90
CA ALA A 391 -20.46 -23.62 3.98
C ALA A 391 -21.13 -23.44 5.36
N SER A 392 -21.81 -24.48 5.86
CA SER A 392 -22.33 -24.50 7.23
C SER A 392 -21.17 -24.47 8.24
N GLY A 393 -21.05 -23.41 9.03
CA GLY A 393 -20.20 -23.36 10.23
C GLY A 393 -19.09 -22.31 10.23
N THR A 394 -18.62 -21.87 9.05
CA THR A 394 -17.63 -20.79 8.94
C THR A 394 -18.32 -19.44 9.05
N ARG A 395 -17.83 -18.59 9.96
CA ARG A 395 -18.33 -17.22 10.12
C ARG A 395 -17.24 -16.31 10.66
N ILE A 396 -17.35 -15.02 10.37
CA ILE A 396 -16.50 -14.01 11.00
C ILE A 396 -17.36 -13.08 11.84
N GLU A 397 -16.82 -12.63 12.96
CA GLU A 397 -17.42 -11.59 13.77
C GLU A 397 -16.37 -10.54 14.12
N ILE A 398 -16.82 -9.30 14.23
CA ILE A 398 -16.00 -8.20 14.72
C ILE A 398 -16.11 -8.18 16.24
N LEU A 399 -14.99 -8.38 16.92
CA LEU A 399 -14.93 -8.36 18.39
C LEU A 399 -14.76 -6.94 18.92
N GLU A 400 -13.76 -6.22 18.39
CA GLU A 400 -13.39 -4.91 18.89
C GLU A 400 -13.11 -3.97 17.72
N ARG A 401 -13.92 -2.92 17.63
CA ARG A 401 -13.67 -1.76 16.75
C ARG A 401 -12.93 -0.64 17.49
N GLU A 402 -13.07 -0.57 18.81
CA GLU A 402 -12.52 0.50 19.64
C GLU A 402 -11.50 -0.10 20.60
N LYS A 403 -10.24 0.34 20.47
CA LYS A 403 -9.22 0.03 21.47
C LYS A 403 -9.38 1.00 22.62
N VAL A 404 -9.47 0.47 23.83
CA VAL A 404 -9.50 1.27 25.05
C VAL A 404 -8.08 1.38 25.58
N TRP A 405 -7.64 2.60 25.87
CA TRP A 405 -6.39 2.82 26.59
C TRP A 405 -6.60 2.43 28.06
N LEU A 406 -5.89 1.40 28.50
CA LEU A 406 -5.87 1.01 29.91
C LEU A 406 -4.71 1.72 30.60
N HIS A 407 -5.03 2.50 31.64
CA HIS A 407 -4.02 3.08 32.52
C HIS A 407 -3.81 2.12 33.68
N GLY A 408 -2.68 1.41 33.68
CA GLY A 408 -2.25 0.54 34.77
C GLY A 408 -1.24 1.24 35.67
N GLN A 409 -1.33 1.02 36.98
CA GLN A 409 -0.27 1.35 37.93
C GLN A 409 0.42 0.05 38.35
N VAL A 410 1.73 -0.04 38.14
CA VAL A 410 2.53 -1.13 38.72
C VAL A 410 2.93 -0.69 40.13
N VAL A 411 2.40 -1.38 41.13
CA VAL A 411 2.79 -1.19 42.53
C VAL A 411 3.70 -2.36 42.90
N ASP A 412 4.99 -2.08 43.03
CA ASP A 412 5.97 -3.04 43.53
C ASP A 412 6.09 -2.88 45.05
N SER A 413 6.01 -3.99 45.78
CA SER A 413 6.24 -4.01 47.22
C SER A 413 7.73 -4.14 47.48
N ALA A 414 8.41 -3.00 47.58
CA ALA A 414 9.81 -2.92 48.02
C ALA A 414 10.02 -3.51 49.42
#